data_AF-D8TV03-F1
#
_entry.id   AF-D8TV03-F1
#
_cell.length_a   1.000
_cell.length_b   1.000
_cell.length_c   1.000
_cell.angle_alpha   90.00
_cell.angle_beta   90.00
_cell.angle_gamma   90.00
#
_symmetry.space_group_name_H-M   'P 1'
#
loop_
_entity.id
_entity.type
_entity.pdbx_description
1 polymer ?
#
loop_
_entity_poly.entity_id
_entity_poly.type
_entity_poly.pdbx_seq_one_letter_code
_entity_poly.pdbx_strand_id
1 'polypeptide(L)'
;MPHKGRVCLQSVPLTSLAVDKLAETKKQEAAMHEAIKSQQHQQKQAKEQLLHEQARQYKAEREYKLELDPQGKHSKRAIKEQRELLKHAEKAATGAMCEHGVQRCKICFPHRDEAKKHIEHERSPALGSPTEVDDDE
;
A
#
# COMPACT_ATOMS: atom_id res chain seq x y z
N MET A 1 23.66 -45.02 48.52
CA MET A 1 22.94 -44.02 47.69
C MET A 1 23.67 -42.69 47.83
N PRO A 2 24.55 -42.28 46.90
CA PRO A 2 25.20 -40.97 46.95
C PRO A 2 24.31 -39.90 46.30
N HIS A 3 24.05 -38.80 47.00
CA HIS A 3 23.34 -37.64 46.48
C HIS A 3 24.20 -36.91 45.45
N LYS A 4 23.67 -36.74 44.23
CA LYS A 4 24.30 -36.02 43.13
C LYS A 4 24.44 -34.53 43.49
N GLY A 5 25.67 -34.06 43.59
CA GLY A 5 26.00 -32.66 43.82
C GLY A 5 25.53 -31.77 42.66
N ARG A 6 24.84 -30.68 43.01
CA ARG A 6 24.48 -29.60 42.09
C ARG A 6 25.75 -28.78 41.83
N VAL A 7 26.35 -28.93 40.66
CA VAL A 7 27.42 -28.03 40.22
C VAL A 7 26.83 -26.65 39.97
N CYS A 8 27.17 -25.69 40.83
CA CYS A 8 27.02 -24.27 40.55
C CYS A 8 27.81 -23.94 39.28
N LEU A 9 27.09 -23.61 38.20
CA LEU A 9 27.65 -22.95 37.02
C LEU A 9 28.23 -21.62 37.46
N GLN A 10 29.56 -21.59 37.65
CA GLN A 10 30.29 -20.36 37.90
C GLN A 10 30.19 -19.49 36.65
N SER A 11 29.57 -18.32 36.79
CA SER A 11 29.52 -17.28 35.77
C SER A 11 30.94 -16.84 35.43
N VAL A 12 31.42 -17.22 34.25
CA VAL A 12 32.73 -16.79 33.75
C VAL A 12 32.69 -15.27 33.51
N PRO A 13 33.66 -14.48 34.01
CA PRO A 13 33.68 -13.05 33.77
C PRO A 13 33.94 -12.79 32.27
N LEU A 14 33.06 -12.02 31.62
CA LEU A 14 33.31 -11.51 30.27
C LEU A 14 34.64 -10.75 30.29
N THR A 15 35.59 -11.21 29.49
CA THR A 15 36.91 -10.60 29.37
C THR A 15 36.78 -9.17 28.80
N SER A 16 37.50 -8.20 29.37
CA SER A 16 37.44 -6.77 29.00
C SER A 16 37.60 -6.51 27.50
N LEU A 17 38.43 -7.29 26.82
CA LEU A 17 38.64 -7.25 25.36
C LEU A 17 37.38 -7.56 24.53
N ALA A 18 36.44 -8.37 25.06
CA ALA A 18 35.18 -8.65 24.38
C ALA A 18 34.20 -7.48 24.51
N VAL A 19 34.26 -6.73 25.61
CA VAL A 19 33.43 -5.55 25.86
C VAL A 19 33.85 -4.39 24.95
N ASP A 20 35.16 -4.20 24.75
CA ASP A 20 35.69 -3.16 23.86
C ASP A 20 35.34 -3.41 22.38
N LYS A 21 35.45 -4.67 21.92
CA LYS A 21 35.04 -5.05 20.56
C LYS A 21 33.55 -4.86 20.31
N LEU A 22 32.71 -5.15 21.30
CA LEU A 22 31.26 -4.91 21.23
C LEU A 22 30.90 -3.42 21.18
N ALA A 23 31.66 -2.57 21.86
CA ALA A 23 31.46 -1.12 21.80
C ALA A 23 31.86 -0.56 20.43
N GLU A 24 32.90 -1.11 19.81
CA GLU A 24 33.38 -0.70 18.49
C GLU A 24 32.43 -1.14 17.37
N THR A 25 31.90 -2.37 17.41
CA THR A 25 30.91 -2.83 16.44
C THR A 25 29.61 -2.03 16.52
N LYS A 26 29.14 -1.70 17.73
CA LYS A 26 27.95 -0.83 17.91
C LYS A 26 28.12 0.56 17.31
N LYS A 27 29.34 1.14 17.40
CA LYS A 27 29.64 2.43 16.76
C LYS A 27 29.61 2.32 15.23
N GLN A 28 30.14 1.23 14.68
CA GLN A 28 30.10 0.98 13.23
C GLN A 28 28.68 0.75 12.73
N GLU A 29 27.86 -0.02 13.45
CA GLU A 29 26.45 -0.24 13.13
C GLU A 29 25.64 1.06 13.19
N ALA A 30 25.86 1.90 14.22
CA ALA A 30 25.23 3.20 14.33
C ALA A 30 25.61 4.13 13.16
N ALA A 31 26.90 4.19 12.82
CA ALA A 31 27.40 4.98 11.68
C ALA A 31 26.83 4.48 10.35
N MET A 32 26.70 3.17 10.16
CA MET A 32 26.08 2.59 8.97
C MET A 32 24.59 2.91 8.89
N HIS A 33 23.86 2.80 9.99
CA HIS A 33 22.44 3.15 10.02
C HIS A 33 22.21 4.64 9.73
N GLU A 34 23.07 5.51 10.23
CA GLU A 34 23.02 6.95 9.95
C GLU A 34 23.34 7.23 8.47
N ALA A 35 24.35 6.58 7.90
CA ALA A 35 24.69 6.68 6.48
C ALA A 35 23.57 6.19 5.55
N ILE A 36 22.87 5.11 5.91
CA ILE A 36 21.73 4.60 5.14
C ILE A 36 20.54 5.57 5.22
N LYS A 37 20.25 6.11 6.42
CA LYS A 37 19.17 7.08 6.60
C LYS A 37 19.44 8.36 5.79
N SER A 38 20.67 8.87 5.79
CA SER A 38 21.02 10.07 5.04
C SER A 38 20.92 9.84 3.52
N GLN A 39 21.38 8.70 3.01
CA GLN A 39 21.20 8.35 1.59
C GLN A 39 19.73 8.24 1.19
N GLN A 40 18.89 7.59 2.00
CA GLN A 40 17.46 7.49 1.72
C GLN A 40 16.77 8.86 1.74
N HIS A 41 17.17 9.74 2.66
CA HIS A 41 16.65 11.10 2.73
C HIS A 41 17.02 11.91 1.49
N GLN A 42 18.29 11.87 1.07
CA GLN A 42 18.76 12.54 -0.15
C GLN A 42 18.04 12.03 -1.40
N GLN A 43 17.84 10.71 -1.53
CA GLN A 43 17.09 10.14 -2.66
C GLN A 43 15.62 10.58 -2.67
N LYS A 44 14.98 10.67 -1.50
CA LYS A 44 13.60 11.17 -1.41
C LYS A 44 13.52 12.64 -1.82
N GLN A 45 14.42 13.47 -1.31
CA GLN A 45 14.49 14.89 -1.67
C GLN A 45 14.75 15.09 -3.17
N ALA A 46 15.68 14.34 -3.76
CA ALA A 46 15.96 14.41 -5.19
C ALA A 46 14.75 13.99 -6.04
N LYS A 47 14.04 12.92 -5.64
CA LYS A 47 12.79 12.51 -6.31
C LYS A 47 11.70 13.58 -6.20
N GLU A 48 11.54 14.20 -5.04
CA GLU A 48 10.56 15.26 -4.82
C GLU A 48 10.86 16.51 -5.67
N GLN A 49 12.13 16.91 -5.76
CA GLN A 49 12.57 18.01 -6.61
C GLN A 49 12.29 17.72 -8.10
N LEU A 50 12.60 16.50 -8.57
CA LEU A 50 12.30 16.08 -9.93
C LEU A 50 10.79 16.10 -10.24
N LEU A 51 9.96 15.61 -9.31
CA LEU A 51 8.50 15.66 -9.47
C LEU A 51 8.00 17.11 -9.54
N HIS A 52 8.55 18.00 -8.73
CA HIS A 52 8.20 19.41 -8.74
C HIS A 52 8.62 20.09 -10.06
N GLU A 53 9.78 19.76 -10.60
CA GLU A 53 10.24 20.24 -11.92
C GLU A 53 9.37 19.74 -13.06
N GLN A 54 9.05 18.45 -13.09
CA GLN A 54 8.16 17.86 -14.08
C GLN A 54 6.75 18.49 -14.00
N ALA A 55 6.24 18.73 -12.79
CA ALA A 55 4.96 19.41 -12.61
C ALA A 55 4.98 20.86 -13.14
N ARG A 56 6.10 21.58 -12.98
CA ARG A 56 6.27 22.92 -13.57
C ARG A 56 6.29 22.88 -15.09
N GLN A 57 7.05 21.95 -15.68
CA GLN A 57 7.13 21.77 -17.13
C GLN A 57 5.76 21.40 -17.72
N TYR A 58 5.04 20.47 -17.11
CA TYR A 58 3.71 20.05 -17.55
C TYR A 58 2.69 21.20 -17.52
N LYS A 59 2.73 22.05 -16.48
CA LYS A 59 1.88 23.25 -16.41
C LYS A 59 2.19 24.23 -17.53
N ALA A 60 3.46 24.53 -17.76
CA ALA A 60 3.90 25.43 -18.82
C ALA A 60 3.51 24.90 -20.21
N GLU A 61 3.69 23.60 -20.47
CA GLU A 61 3.30 22.98 -21.73
C GLU A 61 1.78 23.04 -21.95
N ARG A 62 0.99 22.84 -20.89
CA ARG A 62 -0.46 22.93 -20.95
C ARG A 62 -0.92 24.37 -21.23
N GLU A 63 -0.29 25.36 -20.61
CA GLU A 63 -0.59 26.78 -20.84
C GLU A 63 -0.26 27.17 -22.29
N TYR A 64 0.92 26.81 -22.78
CA TYR A 64 1.31 27.02 -24.17
C TYR A 64 0.33 26.37 -25.17
N LYS A 65 -0.08 25.13 -24.92
CA LYS A 65 -1.08 24.43 -25.76
C LYS A 65 -2.45 25.11 -25.74
N LEU A 66 -2.83 25.73 -24.61
CA LEU A 66 -4.09 26.46 -24.48
C LEU A 66 -4.04 27.82 -25.18
N GLU A 67 -2.89 28.49 -25.17
CA GLU A 67 -2.66 29.73 -25.92
C GLU A 67 -2.72 29.50 -27.43
N LEU A 68 -2.14 28.37 -27.90
CA LEU A 68 -2.10 28.03 -29.32
C LEU A 68 -3.49 27.65 -29.89
N ASP A 69 -4.31 26.95 -29.10
CA ASP A 69 -5.69 26.62 -29.47
C ASP A 69 -6.63 26.69 -28.24
N PRO A 70 -7.27 27.85 -28.00
CA PRO A 70 -8.12 28.05 -26.83
C PRO A 70 -9.45 27.27 -26.88
N GLN A 71 -9.86 26.79 -28.06
CA GLN A 71 -11.07 25.97 -28.22
C GLN A 71 -10.78 24.48 -28.45
N GLY A 72 -9.52 24.11 -28.66
CA GLY A 72 -9.10 22.75 -28.92
C GLY A 72 -9.22 21.80 -27.75
N LYS A 73 -8.73 20.58 -27.97
CA LYS A 73 -8.79 19.42 -27.05
C LYS A 73 -8.19 19.68 -25.66
N HIS A 74 -7.41 20.75 -25.50
CA HIS A 74 -6.74 21.12 -24.25
C HIS A 74 -7.54 22.13 -23.41
N SER A 75 -8.61 22.71 -23.98
CA SER A 75 -9.54 23.59 -23.29
C SER A 75 -10.28 22.85 -22.17
N LYS A 76 -10.57 23.55 -21.07
CA LYS A 76 -11.41 23.01 -19.97
C LYS A 76 -12.78 22.55 -20.48
N ARG A 77 -13.32 23.23 -21.50
CA ARG A 77 -14.59 22.85 -22.14
C ARG A 77 -14.44 21.53 -22.90
N ALA A 78 -13.40 21.38 -23.72
CA ALA A 78 -13.15 20.16 -24.49
C ALA A 78 -12.86 18.93 -23.60
N ILE A 79 -12.15 19.11 -22.48
CA ILE A 79 -11.94 18.04 -21.50
C ILE A 79 -13.25 17.60 -20.84
N LYS A 80 -14.14 18.57 -20.52
CA LYS A 80 -15.46 18.26 -19.96
C LYS A 80 -16.30 17.47 -20.97
N GLU A 81 -16.34 17.94 -22.21
CA GLU A 81 -17.07 17.29 -23.30
C GLU A 81 -16.54 15.87 -23.58
N GLN A 82 -15.21 15.69 -23.60
CA GLN A 82 -14.60 14.36 -23.76
C GLN A 82 -14.98 13.42 -22.62
N ARG A 83 -15.02 13.89 -21.36
CA ARG A 83 -15.46 13.07 -20.22
C ARG A 83 -16.94 12.67 -20.33
N GLU A 84 -17.79 13.58 -20.81
CA GLU A 84 -19.20 13.31 -21.01
C GLU A 84 -19.41 12.32 -22.17
N LEU A 85 -18.67 12.47 -23.27
CA LEU A 85 -18.66 11.52 -24.38
C LEU A 85 -18.19 10.13 -23.94
N LEU A 86 -17.14 10.02 -23.13
CA LEU A 86 -16.69 8.73 -22.58
C LEU A 86 -17.75 8.10 -21.67
N LYS A 87 -18.37 8.88 -20.77
CA LYS A 87 -19.48 8.38 -19.94
C LYS A 87 -20.66 7.91 -20.78
N HIS A 88 -20.97 8.62 -21.85
CA HIS A 88 -22.05 8.22 -22.76
C HIS A 88 -21.67 6.96 -23.53
N ALA A 89 -20.43 6.86 -24.03
CA ALA A 89 -19.92 5.67 -24.70
C ALA A 89 -19.90 4.45 -23.77
N GLU A 90 -19.50 4.60 -22.50
CA GLU A 90 -19.57 3.54 -21.49
C GLU A 90 -21.02 3.09 -21.24
N LYS A 91 -21.96 4.03 -21.11
CA LYS A 91 -23.39 3.71 -20.96
C LYS A 91 -23.94 2.99 -22.19
N ALA A 92 -23.57 3.44 -23.38
CA ALA A 92 -24.01 2.84 -24.64
C ALA A 92 -23.40 1.45 -24.86
N ALA A 93 -22.11 1.28 -24.54
CA ALA A 93 -21.41 0.00 -24.65
C ALA A 93 -21.87 -1.04 -23.63
N THR A 94 -22.21 -0.59 -22.41
CA THR A 94 -22.67 -1.51 -21.36
C THR A 94 -24.14 -1.85 -21.48
N GLY A 95 -24.98 -1.01 -22.12
CA GLY A 95 -26.23 -1.32 -22.84
C GLY A 95 -27.36 -2.06 -22.12
N ALA A 96 -27.09 -2.73 -21.01
CA ALA A 96 -27.97 -3.61 -20.29
C ALA A 96 -28.76 -2.79 -19.28
N MET A 97 -30.07 -2.69 -19.54
CA MET A 97 -31.03 -2.33 -18.51
C MET A 97 -31.05 -3.47 -17.49
N CYS A 98 -30.93 -3.15 -16.21
CA CYS A 98 -31.25 -4.14 -15.20
C CYS A 98 -32.77 -4.33 -15.11
N GLU A 99 -33.21 -5.41 -14.46
CA GLU A 99 -34.63 -5.69 -14.21
C GLU A 99 -35.35 -4.58 -13.43
N HIS A 100 -34.61 -3.74 -12.70
CA HIS A 100 -35.15 -2.55 -12.03
C HIS A 100 -35.42 -1.37 -12.98
N GLY A 101 -35.23 -1.52 -14.29
CA GLY A 101 -35.42 -0.47 -15.29
C GLY A 101 -34.37 0.65 -15.29
N VAL A 102 -33.29 0.49 -14.51
CA VAL A 102 -32.19 1.45 -14.41
C VAL A 102 -30.95 0.92 -15.15
N GLN A 103 -30.30 1.76 -15.94
CA GLN A 103 -28.99 1.42 -16.51
C GLN A 103 -27.95 1.36 -15.40
N ARG A 104 -27.33 0.19 -15.20
CA ARG A 104 -26.29 -0.06 -14.18
C ARG A 104 -26.74 0.31 -12.75
N CYS A 105 -27.80 -0.32 -12.26
CA CYS A 105 -28.14 -0.34 -10.83
C CYS A 105 -26.89 -0.65 -9.97
N LYS A 106 -26.71 0.08 -8.87
CA LYS A 106 -25.62 -0.19 -7.91
C LYS A 106 -25.70 -1.59 -7.29
N ILE A 107 -26.91 -2.16 -7.23
CA ILE A 107 -27.18 -3.48 -6.65
C ILE A 107 -26.73 -4.59 -7.59
N CYS A 108 -27.13 -4.52 -8.87
CA CYS A 108 -26.87 -5.57 -9.85
C CYS A 108 -25.54 -5.38 -10.62
N PHE A 109 -24.96 -4.18 -10.57
CA PHE A 109 -23.64 -3.86 -11.16
C PHE A 109 -22.77 -3.03 -10.20
N PRO A 110 -22.34 -3.59 -9.06
CA PRO A 110 -21.49 -2.88 -8.09
C PRO A 110 -20.15 -2.47 -8.73
N HIS A 111 -19.62 -1.29 -8.36
CA HIS A 111 -18.32 -0.85 -8.86
C HIS A 111 -17.21 -1.78 -8.38
N ARG A 112 -16.14 -1.97 -9.16
CA ARG A 112 -15.00 -2.85 -8.79
C ARG A 112 -14.38 -2.49 -7.43
N ASP A 113 -14.49 -1.23 -7.02
CA ASP A 113 -14.02 -0.72 -5.73
C ASP A 113 -14.97 -1.04 -4.56
N GLU A 114 -16.25 -1.31 -4.87
CA GLU A 114 -17.28 -1.73 -3.91
C GLU A 114 -17.33 -3.26 -3.79
N ALA A 115 -17.12 -3.98 -4.91
CA ALA A 115 -17.05 -5.44 -4.93
C ALA A 115 -15.95 -6.02 -4.02
N LYS A 116 -14.83 -5.30 -3.87
CA LYS A 116 -13.71 -5.70 -2.99
C LYS A 116 -13.96 -5.44 -1.49
N LYS A 117 -14.98 -4.66 -1.13
CA LYS A 117 -15.29 -4.34 0.28
C LYS A 117 -16.13 -5.39 0.98
N HIS A 118 -16.76 -6.29 0.22
CA HIS A 118 -17.38 -7.49 0.78
C HIS A 118 -16.28 -8.52 1.04
N ILE A 119 -15.51 -8.29 2.11
CA ILE A 119 -14.77 -9.37 2.74
C ILE A 119 -15.84 -10.24 3.38
N GLU A 120 -15.99 -11.48 2.90
CA GLU A 120 -16.76 -12.49 3.60
C GLU A 120 -16.15 -12.63 4.99
N HIS A 121 -16.80 -12.06 6.00
CA HIS A 121 -16.49 -12.36 7.37
C HIS A 121 -16.99 -13.77 7.61
N GLU A 122 -16.15 -14.77 7.34
CA GLU A 122 -16.34 -16.11 7.91
C GLU A 122 -16.41 -15.92 9.42
N ARG A 123 -17.63 -15.96 9.96
CA ARG A 123 -17.85 -16.04 11.39
C ARG A 123 -17.33 -17.41 11.77
N SER A 124 -16.11 -17.46 12.31
CA SER A 124 -15.63 -18.67 12.95
C SER A 124 -16.72 -19.17 13.91
N PRO A 125 -17.04 -20.47 13.90
CA PRO A 125 -18.02 -21.00 14.83
C PRO A 125 -17.61 -20.61 16.26
N ALA A 126 -18.61 -20.21 17.05
CA ALA A 126 -18.37 -19.75 18.41
C ALA A 126 -17.56 -20.82 19.17
N LEU A 127 -16.48 -20.40 19.86
CA LEU A 127 -15.70 -21.26 20.75
C LEU A 127 -16.67 -21.89 21.77
N GLY A 128 -17.04 -23.15 21.53
CA GLY A 128 -18.03 -23.89 22.33
C GLY A 128 -19.14 -24.60 21.55
N SER A 129 -19.21 -24.52 20.22
CA SER A 129 -20.09 -25.41 19.45
C SER A 129 -19.55 -26.86 19.56
N PRO A 130 -20.35 -27.83 20.04
CA PRO A 130 -19.92 -29.22 20.07
C PRO A 130 -19.65 -29.66 18.64
N THR A 131 -18.40 -30.02 18.35
CA THR A 131 -18.08 -30.91 17.24
C THR A 131 -18.79 -32.22 17.54
N GLU A 132 -19.85 -32.51 16.79
CA GLU A 132 -20.42 -33.86 16.76
C GLU A 132 -19.30 -34.77 16.24
N VAL A 133 -18.67 -35.48 17.18
CA VAL A 133 -17.89 -36.67 16.88
C VAL A 133 -18.92 -37.76 16.70
N ASP A 134 -19.19 -38.11 15.44
CA ASP A 134 -19.84 -39.36 15.08
C ASP A 134 -18.99 -40.51 15.63
N ASP A 135 -19.50 -41.11 16.70
CA ASP A 135 -19.09 -42.41 17.23
C ASP A 135 -19.85 -43.45 16.39
N ASP A 136 -19.25 -43.89 15.27
CA ASP A 136 -19.76 -45.02 14.48
C ASP A 136 -18.90 -46.26 14.76
N GLU A 137 -19.57 -47.24 15.36
CA GLU A 137 -19.17 -48.61 15.71
C GLU A 137 -18.89 -49.48 14.47
#